data_AF-A0A7V8V8P3-F1
#
_entry.id   AF-A0A7V8V8P3-F1
#
_cell.length_a   1.000
_cell.length_b   1.000
_cell.length_c   1.000
_cell.angle_alpha   90.00
_cell.angle_beta   90.00
_cell.angle_gamma   90.00
#
_symmetry.space_group_name_H-M   'P 1'
#
loop_
_entity.id
_entity.type
_entity.pdbx_description
1 polymer ?
#
loop_
_entity_poly.entity_id
_entity_poly.type
_entity_poly.pdbx_seq_one_letter_code
_entity_poly.pdbx_strand_id
1 'polypeptide(L)'
;MELSGRCVLYEPQPCWAPRLRGLSPTSTVGLVEVRVASEITKLLSQDSQRLLMIVLRSSMTAAQVASRLRQVAEIRQRWPACRVFLLLDEWMDAWHRACWEMGSGFVFIGPRSLPAIGRTIERFLKHLPEPEDRPADQNDSLDWLPW
;
A
#
# COMPACT_ATOMS: atom_id res chain seq x y z
N MET A 1 -1.46 -12.43 16.81
CA MET A 1 -1.75 -11.70 15.55
C MET A 1 -0.47 -11.57 14.76
N GLU A 2 -0.35 -12.27 13.63
CA GLU A 2 0.70 -11.97 12.66
C GLU A 2 0.28 -10.74 11.85
N LEU A 3 0.94 -9.60 12.11
CA LEU A 3 0.83 -8.38 11.32
C LEU A 3 1.76 -8.42 10.08
N SER A 4 2.49 -9.52 9.89
CA SER A 4 3.48 -9.71 8.84
C SER A 4 2.88 -9.44 7.45
N GLY A 5 3.44 -8.47 6.74
CA GLY A 5 3.08 -8.18 5.35
C GLY A 5 1.88 -7.26 5.15
N ARG A 6 1.21 -6.79 6.20
CA ARG A 6 0.05 -5.88 6.04
C ARG A 6 0.43 -4.49 5.55
N CYS A 7 1.69 -4.09 5.74
CA CYS A 7 2.25 -2.86 5.18
C CYS A 7 3.30 -3.20 4.13
N VAL A 8 3.10 -2.72 2.91
CA VAL A 8 4.03 -2.90 1.79
C VAL A 8 4.56 -1.53 1.40
N LEU A 9 5.87 -1.35 1.40
CA LEU A 9 6.53 -0.17 0.86
C LEU A 9 7.09 -0.52 -0.51
N TYR A 10 6.58 0.12 -1.55
CA TYR A 10 7.18 0.09 -2.86
C TYR A 10 8.13 1.27 -3.06
N GLU A 11 9.42 0.94 -3.07
CA GLU A 11 10.50 1.91 -3.20
C GLU A 11 11.65 1.28 -4.01
N PRO A 12 11.88 1.70 -5.27
CA PRO A 12 12.96 1.14 -6.10
C PRO A 12 14.37 1.38 -5.53
N GLN A 13 14.56 2.50 -4.82
CA GLN A 13 15.82 2.89 -4.20
C GLN A 13 15.58 3.31 -2.75
N PRO A 14 16.21 2.66 -1.76
CA PRO A 14 15.89 2.87 -0.35
C PRO A 14 16.11 4.32 0.08
N CYS A 15 15.08 4.99 0.59
CA CYS A 15 15.20 6.28 1.28
C CYS A 15 14.10 6.49 2.33
N TRP A 16 12.89 6.00 2.08
CA TRP A 16 11.78 6.00 3.02
C TRP A 16 11.83 4.81 3.98
N ALA A 17 12.25 3.65 3.50
CA ALA A 17 12.35 2.43 4.32
C ALA A 17 13.05 2.65 5.67
N PRO A 18 14.28 3.20 5.73
CA PRO A 18 14.96 3.45 7.01
C PRO A 18 14.21 4.47 7.90
N ARG A 19 13.57 5.48 7.30
CA ARG A 19 12.83 6.51 8.02
C ARG A 19 11.54 5.96 8.64
N LEU A 20 10.84 5.10 7.90
CA LEU A 20 9.64 4.43 8.37
C LEU A 20 9.98 3.45 9.49
N ARG A 21 11.07 2.67 9.37
CA ARG A 21 11.54 1.79 10.46
C ARG A 21 11.90 2.54 11.75
N GLY A 22 12.29 3.81 11.64
CA GLY A 22 12.55 4.67 12.79
C GLY A 22 11.28 5.17 13.51
N LEU A 23 10.09 4.92 12.95
CA LEU A 23 8.82 5.12 13.65
C LEU A 23 8.63 4.06 14.75
N SER A 24 7.68 4.28 15.65
CA SER A 24 7.39 3.33 16.72
C SER A 24 7.25 1.91 16.18
N PRO A 25 7.83 0.89 16.84
CA PRO A 25 7.82 -0.49 16.35
C PRO A 25 6.42 -0.96 15.98
N THR A 26 5.41 -0.57 16.77
CA THR A 26 3.98 -0.84 16.55
C THR A 26 3.43 -0.28 15.24
N SER A 27 3.92 0.87 14.77
CA SER A 27 3.43 1.52 13.56
C SER A 27 4.00 0.89 12.28
N THR A 28 5.10 0.14 12.35
CA THR A 28 5.73 -0.50 11.19
C THR A 28 5.90 -2.01 11.30
N VAL A 29 5.21 -2.64 12.27
CA VAL A 29 5.19 -4.11 12.37
C VAL A 29 4.72 -4.69 11.04
N GLY A 30 5.52 -5.60 10.48
CA GLY A 30 5.19 -6.28 9.24
C GLY A 30 5.40 -5.47 7.97
N LEU A 31 6.21 -4.39 8.01
CA LEU A 31 6.64 -3.65 6.83
C LEU A 31 7.45 -4.54 5.87
N VAL A 32 6.92 -4.78 4.67
CA VAL A 32 7.59 -5.48 3.58
C VAL A 32 8.07 -4.47 2.55
N GLU A 33 9.36 -4.50 2.24
CA GLU A 33 9.95 -3.66 1.20
C GLU A 33 9.93 -4.37 -0.13
N VAL A 34 9.42 -3.67 -1.14
CA VAL A 34 9.33 -4.12 -2.51
C VAL A 34 10.08 -3.13 -3.38
N ARG A 35 10.91 -3.65 -4.29
CA ARG A 35 11.68 -2.82 -5.23
C ARG A 35 11.18 -2.94 -6.67
N VAL A 36 10.39 -3.98 -6.94
CA VAL A 36 9.91 -4.31 -8.28
C VAL A 36 8.38 -4.27 -8.30
N ALA A 37 7.82 -3.58 -9.30
CA ALA A 37 6.37 -3.42 -9.43
C ALA A 37 5.59 -4.75 -9.49
N SER A 38 6.15 -5.79 -10.12
CA SER A 38 5.50 -7.10 -10.27
C SER A 38 5.32 -7.83 -8.94
N GLU A 39 6.17 -7.58 -7.95
CA GLU A 39 6.04 -8.16 -6.60
C GLU A 39 4.81 -7.61 -5.87
N ILE A 40 4.43 -6.36 -6.12
CA ILE A 40 3.21 -5.76 -5.57
C ILE A 40 1.99 -6.54 -6.04
N THR A 41 1.89 -6.77 -7.35
CA THR A 41 0.79 -7.53 -7.94
C THR A 41 0.70 -8.94 -7.34
N LYS A 42 1.84 -9.60 -7.13
CA LYS A 42 1.89 -10.92 -6.48
C LYS A 42 1.35 -10.86 -5.05
N LEU A 43 1.82 -9.91 -4.24
CA LEU A 43 1.38 -9.74 -2.85
C LEU A 43 -0.11 -9.43 -2.74
N LEU A 44 -0.62 -8.53 -3.58
CA LEU A 44 -2.03 -8.14 -3.60
C LEU A 44 -2.96 -9.24 -4.10
N SER A 45 -2.45 -10.15 -4.94
CA SER A 45 -3.21 -11.33 -5.38
C SER A 45 -3.31 -12.40 -4.31
N GLN A 46 -2.34 -12.47 -3.39
CA GLN A 46 -2.37 -13.38 -2.24
C GLN A 46 -3.27 -12.86 -1.12
N ASP A 47 -3.14 -11.57 -0.82
CA ASP A 47 -4.01 -10.88 0.13
C ASP A 47 -4.15 -9.42 -0.30
N SER A 48 -5.37 -9.02 -0.61
CA SER A 48 -5.71 -7.70 -1.11
C SER A 48 -5.94 -6.67 0.00
N GLN A 49 -6.09 -7.10 1.25
CA GLN A 49 -6.32 -6.22 2.39
C GLN A 49 -4.99 -5.72 2.95
N ARG A 50 -4.29 -4.90 2.17
CA ARG A 50 -2.97 -4.36 2.53
C ARG A 50 -2.94 -2.85 2.47
N LEU A 51 -2.04 -2.28 3.26
CA LEU A 51 -1.57 -0.93 3.08
C LEU A 51 -0.40 -0.93 2.12
N LEU A 52 -0.54 -0.29 0.97
CA LEU A 52 0.52 -0.08 0.00
C LEU A 52 1.00 1.37 0.06
N MET A 53 2.27 1.57 0.40
CA MET A 53 2.94 2.86 0.33
C MET A 53 3.79 2.90 -0.94
N ILE A 54 3.57 3.87 -1.81
CA ILE A 54 4.33 4.02 -3.06
C ILE A 54 5.15 5.30 -3.00
N VAL A 55 6.45 5.19 -3.24
CA VAL A 55 7.37 6.33 -3.21
C VAL A 55 7.46 6.99 -4.58
N LEU A 56 7.32 8.32 -4.58
CA LEU A 56 7.65 9.22 -5.69
C LEU A 56 8.86 10.07 -5.28
N ARG A 57 9.90 10.04 -6.13
CA ARG A 57 11.19 10.70 -5.85
C ARG A 57 11.36 11.93 -6.72
N SER A 58 12.04 12.95 -6.19
CA SER A 58 12.32 14.18 -6.96
C SER A 58 13.22 13.94 -8.18
N SER A 59 13.98 12.84 -8.19
CA SER A 59 14.79 12.41 -9.33
C SER A 59 13.98 11.75 -10.45
N MET A 60 12.69 11.45 -10.24
CA MET A 60 11.84 10.86 -11.27
C MET A 60 11.46 11.91 -12.31
N THR A 61 11.50 11.51 -13.58
CA THR A 61 10.95 12.33 -14.67
C THR A 61 9.42 12.38 -14.57
N ALA A 62 8.80 13.40 -15.16
CA ALA A 62 7.35 13.52 -15.22
C ALA A 62 6.68 12.27 -15.82
N ALA A 63 7.30 11.65 -16.83
CA ALA A 63 6.82 10.40 -17.44
C ALA A 63 6.86 9.23 -16.45
N GLN A 64 7.90 9.13 -15.62
CA GLN A 64 8.00 8.10 -14.58
C GLN A 64 6.96 8.32 -13.48
N VAL A 65 6.74 9.56 -13.05
CA VAL A 65 5.70 9.91 -12.08
C VAL A 65 4.32 9.56 -12.63
N ALA A 66 4.00 9.98 -13.86
CA ALA A 66 2.74 9.65 -14.51
C ALA A 66 2.52 8.13 -14.65
N SER A 67 3.56 7.39 -15.02
CA SER A 67 3.50 5.91 -15.07
C SER A 67 3.16 5.32 -13.70
N ARG A 68 3.77 5.83 -12.62
CA ARG A 68 3.48 5.38 -11.26
C ARG A 68 2.06 5.72 -10.83
N LEU A 69 1.56 6.90 -11.18
CA LEU A 69 0.18 7.29 -10.88
C LEU A 69 -0.85 6.43 -11.63
N ARG A 70 -0.56 6.04 -12.89
CA ARG A 70 -1.40 5.05 -13.61
C ARG A 70 -1.41 3.70 -12.90
N GLN A 71 -0.25 3.25 -12.40
CA GLN A 71 -0.17 2.02 -11.60
C GLN A 71 -1.01 2.11 -10.32
N VAL A 72 -1.02 3.26 -9.63
CA VAL A 72 -1.89 3.50 -8.47
C VAL A 72 -3.36 3.34 -8.84
N ALA A 73 -3.78 3.97 -9.94
CA ALA A 73 -5.16 3.89 -10.42
C ALA A 73 -5.56 2.44 -10.76
N GLU A 74 -4.68 1.69 -11.46
CA GLU A 74 -4.90 0.27 -11.76
C GLU A 74 -5.04 -0.57 -10.49
N ILE A 75 -4.16 -0.37 -9.50
CA ILE A 75 -4.21 -1.09 -8.23
C ILE A 75 -5.53 -0.82 -7.50
N ARG A 76 -6.00 0.43 -7.48
CA ARG A 76 -7.26 0.81 -6.83
C ARG A 76 -8.47 0.19 -7.52
N GLN A 77 -8.45 0.12 -8.85
CA GLN A 77 -9.51 -0.51 -9.63
C GLN A 77 -9.56 -2.03 -9.41
N ARG A 78 -8.40 -2.68 -9.41
CA ARG A 78 -8.29 -4.15 -9.33
C ARG A 78 -8.38 -4.70 -7.91
N TRP A 79 -7.88 -3.96 -6.92
CA TRP A 79 -7.90 -4.32 -5.50
C TRP A 79 -8.48 -3.16 -4.65
N PRO A 80 -9.82 -2.99 -4.64
CA PRO A 80 -10.47 -1.89 -3.92
C PRO A 80 -10.28 -1.95 -2.40
N ALA A 81 -9.95 -3.12 -1.85
CA ALA A 81 -9.59 -3.29 -0.43
C ALA A 81 -8.18 -2.77 -0.08
N CYS A 82 -7.25 -2.70 -1.05
CA CYS A 82 -5.85 -2.32 -0.81
C CYS A 82 -5.68 -0.81 -0.71
N ARG A 83 -5.43 -0.27 0.48
CA ARG A 83 -5.29 1.19 0.62
C ARG A 83 -3.93 1.66 0.17
N VAL A 84 -3.91 2.72 -0.63
CA VAL A 84 -2.69 3.25 -1.23
C VAL A 84 -2.35 4.61 -0.63
N PHE A 85 -1.13 4.73 -0.10
CA PHE A 85 -0.52 5.99 0.32
C PHE A 85 0.58 6.36 -0.67
N LEU A 86 0.63 7.62 -1.08
CA LEU A 86 1.74 8.15 -1.85
C LEU A 86 2.70 8.92 -0.94
N LEU A 87 3.98 8.60 -1.02
CA LEU A 87 5.07 9.22 -0.28
C LEU A 87 5.93 10.01 -1.25
N LEU A 88 5.91 11.33 -1.14
CA LEU A 88 6.57 12.27 -2.04
C LEU A 88 7.78 12.89 -1.36
N ASP A 89 8.88 13.07 -2.10
CA ASP A 89 9.99 13.92 -1.63
C ASP A 89 9.54 15.39 -1.48
N GLU A 90 10.21 16.18 -0.63
CA GLU A 90 9.83 17.58 -0.30
C GLU A 90 9.65 18.48 -1.52
N TRP A 91 10.43 18.24 -2.59
CA TRP A 91 10.40 19.05 -3.80
C TRP A 91 9.30 18.67 -4.80
N MET A 92 8.43 17.73 -4.44
CA MET A 92 7.38 17.21 -5.33
C MET A 92 5.98 17.75 -5.02
N ASP A 93 5.86 18.84 -4.26
CA ASP A 93 4.57 19.41 -3.85
C ASP A 93 3.62 19.71 -5.03
N ALA A 94 4.18 20.10 -6.19
CA ALA A 94 3.42 20.31 -7.42
C ALA A 94 2.64 19.05 -7.90
N TRP A 95 3.07 17.85 -7.52
CA TRP A 95 2.41 16.59 -7.85
C TRP A 95 1.31 16.19 -6.85
N HIS A 96 1.18 16.90 -5.72
CA HIS A 96 0.24 16.53 -4.65
C HIS A 96 -1.20 16.40 -5.17
N ARG A 97 -1.66 17.38 -5.96
CA ARG A 97 -3.01 17.36 -6.53
C ARG A 97 -3.24 16.16 -7.46
N ALA A 98 -2.30 15.90 -8.37
CA ALA A 98 -2.39 14.78 -9.29
C ALA A 98 -2.37 13.43 -8.54
N CYS A 99 -1.57 13.31 -7.47
CA CYS A 99 -1.56 12.13 -6.61
C CYS A 99 -2.93 11.87 -6.00
N TRP A 100 -3.55 12.92 -5.44
CA TRP A 100 -4.86 12.83 -4.82
C TRP A 100 -5.97 12.46 -5.81
N GLU A 101 -5.98 13.09 -7.00
CA GLU A 101 -6.95 12.83 -8.07
C GLU A 101 -6.85 11.39 -8.61
N MET A 102 -5.67 10.76 -8.55
CA MET A 102 -5.45 9.38 -9.00
C MET A 102 -5.85 8.33 -7.96
N GLY A 103 -6.47 8.76 -6.85
CA GLY A 103 -7.07 7.87 -5.87
C GLY A 103 -6.13 7.36 -4.79
N SER A 104 -4.95 7.97 -4.60
CA SER A 104 -4.18 7.74 -3.39
C SER A 104 -4.94 8.37 -2.23
N GLY A 105 -5.60 7.56 -1.42
CA GLY A 105 -6.44 8.05 -0.32
C GLY A 105 -5.68 8.96 0.66
N PHE A 106 -4.35 8.87 0.71
CA PHE A 106 -3.47 9.76 1.44
C PHE A 106 -2.20 10.06 0.65
N VAL A 107 -1.76 11.33 0.71
CA VAL A 107 -0.51 11.81 0.13
C VAL A 107 0.31 12.45 1.24
N PHE A 108 1.56 12.05 1.39
CA PHE A 108 2.48 12.56 2.40
C PHE A 108 3.73 13.10 1.72
N ILE A 109 4.18 14.29 2.14
CA ILE A 109 5.32 14.97 1.54
C ILE A 109 6.41 15.12 2.59
N GLY A 110 7.59 14.61 2.26
CA GLY A 110 8.83 14.84 3.00
C GLY A 110 8.90 14.23 4.40
N PRO A 111 10.07 14.32 5.06
CA PRO A 111 10.30 13.76 6.39
C PRO A 111 9.41 14.37 7.48
N ARG A 112 8.94 15.62 7.33
CA ARG A 112 8.03 16.25 8.31
C ARG A 112 6.69 15.51 8.45
N SER A 113 6.32 14.71 7.44
CA SER A 113 5.11 13.90 7.47
C SER A 113 5.24 12.59 8.25
N LEU A 114 6.44 12.17 8.66
CA LEU A 114 6.69 10.90 9.34
C LEU A 114 5.79 10.66 10.57
N PRO A 115 5.57 11.63 11.48
CA PRO A 115 4.64 11.42 12.60
C PRO A 115 3.18 11.21 12.15
N ALA A 116 2.77 11.87 11.08
CA ALA A 116 1.43 11.70 10.51
C ALA A 116 1.29 10.34 9.81
N ILE A 117 2.33 9.89 9.11
CA ILE A 117 2.39 8.56 8.50
C ILE A 117 2.23 7.49 9.58
N GLY A 118 3.02 7.55 10.66
CA GLY A 118 2.94 6.57 11.76
C GLY A 118 1.54 6.45 12.35
N ARG A 119 0.90 7.59 12.69
CA ARG A 119 -0.49 7.60 13.18
C ARG A 119 -1.49 7.03 12.17
N THR A 120 -1.29 7.30 10.88
CA THR A 120 -2.19 6.84 9.83
C THR A 120 -2.05 5.33 9.63
N ILE A 121 -0.83 4.79 9.67
CA ILE A 121 -0.59 3.35 9.62
C ILE A 121 -1.24 2.66 10.83
N GLU A 122 -1.03 3.17 12.04
CA GLU A 122 -1.64 2.59 13.25
C GLU A 122 -3.16 2.58 13.20
N ARG A 123 -3.77 3.68 12.75
CA ARG A 123 -5.22 3.74 12.55
C ARG A 123 -5.66 2.71 11.52
N PHE A 124 -4.94 2.59 10.41
CA PHE A 124 -5.30 1.64 9.37
C PHE A 124 -5.20 0.19 9.86
N LEU A 125 -4.10 -0.18 10.52
CA LEU A 125 -3.90 -1.52 11.07
C LEU A 125 -4.94 -1.90 12.14
N LYS A 126 -5.41 -0.94 12.94
CA LYS A 126 -6.47 -1.15 13.94
C LYS A 126 -7.86 -1.40 13.33
N HIS A 127 -8.12 -0.88 12.14
CA HIS A 127 -9.43 -1.00 11.46
C HIS A 127 -9.39 -1.98 10.29
N LEU A 128 -8.26 -2.66 10.11
CA LEU A 128 -8.13 -3.68 9.08
C LEU A 128 -8.93 -4.90 9.54
N PRO A 129 -9.83 -5.45 8.70
CA PRO A 129 -10.49 -6.70 9.02
C PRO A 129 -9.44 -7.75 9.39
N GLU A 130 -9.74 -8.61 10.36
CA GLU A 130 -8.87 -9.76 10.57
C GLU A 130 -8.86 -10.60 9.28
N PRO A 131 -7.69 -11.15 8.88
CA PRO A 131 -7.64 -12.11 7.79
C PRO A 131 -8.60 -13.22 8.20
N GLU A 132 -9.61 -13.49 7.38
CA GLU A 132 -10.42 -14.68 7.57
C GLU A 132 -9.51 -15.88 7.35
N ASP A 133 -8.94 -16.43 8.43
CA ASP A 133 -8.48 -17.81 8.48
C ASP A 133 -9.73 -18.69 8.49
N ARG A 134 -10.41 -18.74 7.34
CA ARG A 134 -11.28 -19.85 7.01
C ARG A 134 -10.88 -20.30 5.62
N PRO A 135 -10.39 -21.55 5.45
CA PRO A 135 -10.58 -22.17 4.15
C PRO A 135 -12.07 -22.00 3.85
N ALA A 136 -12.40 -21.49 2.68
CA ALA A 136 -13.69 -21.81 2.11
C ALA A 136 -13.72 -23.34 2.13
N ASP A 137 -14.48 -23.93 3.05
CA ASP A 137 -14.95 -25.30 2.91
C ASP A 137 -15.76 -25.28 1.60
N GLN A 138 -15.04 -25.44 0.48
CA GLN A 138 -15.57 -25.87 -0.79
C GLN A 138 -15.94 -27.34 -0.59
N ASN A 139 -17.01 -27.54 0.16
CA ASN A 139 -17.80 -28.75 0.14
C ASN A 139 -19.28 -28.35 0.19
N ASP A 140 -19.65 -27.32 -0.59
CA ASP A 140 -21.00 -27.26 -1.14
C ASP A 140 -21.02 -28.24 -2.33
N SER A 141 -21.22 -29.52 -2.00
CA SER A 141 -21.69 -30.50 -2.96
C SER A 141 -22.91 -29.91 -3.68
N LEU A 142 -22.82 -29.86 -5.01
CA LEU A 142 -23.92 -29.59 -5.94
C LEU A 142 -24.98 -30.72 -5.90
N ASP A 143 -25.44 -31.11 -4.72
CA ASP A 143 -26.39 -32.22 -4.50
C ASP A 143 -27.87 -31.76 -4.45
N TRP A 144 -28.18 -30.52 -4.84
CA TRP A 144 -29.56 -30.00 -4.77
C TRP A 144 -30.18 -29.58 -6.10
N LEU A 145 -29.63 -30.03 -7.23
CA LEU A 145 -30.36 -29.96 -8.51
C LEU A 145 -31.20 -31.24 -8.71
N PRO A 146 -32.54 -31.16 -8.71
CA PRO A 146 -33.38 -32.29 -9.09
C PRO A 146 -33.23 -32.52 -10.60
N TRP A 147 -33.17 -33.80 -10.98
CA TRP A 147 -33.00 -34.27 -12.35
C TRP A 147 -34.20 -33.91 -13.24
#